data_AF-A0A6C0JXC3-F1
#
_entry.id   AF-A0A6C0JXC3-F1
#
_cell.length_a   1.000
_cell.length_b   1.000
_cell.length_c   1.000
_cell.angle_alpha   90.00
_cell.angle_beta   90.00
_cell.angle_gamma   90.00
#
_symmetry.space_group_name_H-M   'P 1'
#
loop_
_entity.id
_entity.type
_entity.pdbx_description
1 polymer ?
#
loop_
_entity_poly.entity_id
_entity_poly.type
_entity_poly.pdbx_seq_one_letter_code
_entity_poly.pdbx_strand_id
1 'polypeptide(L)'
;MISASPQFWVLRQNYGEKTDQIKMRELNTKKGIITCPWGGWENARKNVIDGVYNELVQHKPGGRLSKGQDRRFVEEMKVGDIVLIAYAKQRTCVIARITSGIDYAVDTGLHWEERGDFIELTESGDKQFCPVGRHIEILCSDYVPTFRPNRMSLTRMSQYGIDSITPVL
;
A
#
# COMPACT_ATOMS: atom_id res chain seq x y z
N MET A 1 8.96 -26.53 7.01
CA MET A 1 7.78 -25.64 6.90
C MET A 1 7.50 -25.46 5.43
N ILE A 2 6.31 -25.82 4.96
CA ILE A 2 5.91 -25.54 3.57
C ILE A 2 5.77 -24.02 3.49
N SER A 3 6.70 -23.34 2.81
CA SER A 3 6.53 -21.93 2.49
C SER A 3 5.25 -21.81 1.68
N ALA A 4 4.23 -21.16 2.22
CA ALA A 4 3.03 -20.84 1.46
C ALA A 4 3.47 -20.11 0.18
N SER A 5 2.88 -20.47 -0.96
CA SER A 5 3.18 -19.81 -2.23
C SER A 5 2.89 -18.32 -2.12
N PRO A 6 3.76 -17.44 -2.64
CA PRO A 6 3.53 -16.00 -2.67
C PRO A 6 2.15 -15.65 -3.23
N GLN A 7 1.40 -14.81 -2.52
CA GLN A 7 0.15 -14.25 -3.01
C GLN A 7 0.40 -12.97 -3.81
N PHE A 8 -0.56 -12.60 -4.66
CA PHE A 8 -0.51 -11.39 -5.45
C PHE A 8 -1.52 -10.36 -4.95
N TRP A 9 -1.06 -9.14 -4.73
CA TRP A 9 -1.85 -8.04 -4.18
C TRP A 9 -1.85 -6.82 -5.10
N VAL A 10 -2.94 -6.05 -5.05
CA VAL A 10 -3.01 -4.71 -5.67
C VAL A 10 -3.24 -3.68 -4.58
N LEU A 11 -2.29 -2.77 -4.42
CA LEU A 11 -2.35 -1.67 -3.46
C LEU A 11 -2.34 -0.33 -4.21
N ARG A 12 -3.32 0.52 -3.94
CA ARG A 12 -3.34 1.89 -4.45
C ARG A 12 -2.70 2.79 -3.39
N GLN A 13 -1.63 3.48 -3.76
CA GLN A 13 -1.00 4.46 -2.89
C GLN A 13 -1.78 5.77 -2.94
N ASN A 14 -1.92 6.41 -1.77
CA ASN A 14 -2.56 7.71 -1.62
C ASN A 14 -3.93 7.77 -2.33
N TYR A 15 -4.84 6.92 -1.86
CA TYR A 15 -6.17 6.72 -2.45
C TYR A 15 -6.99 8.02 -2.53
N GLY A 16 -6.76 8.95 -1.60
CA GLY A 16 -7.41 10.26 -1.55
C GLY A 16 -6.77 11.35 -2.42
N GLU A 17 -5.70 11.04 -3.15
CA GLU A 17 -4.95 11.98 -4.01
C GLU A 17 -4.45 13.24 -3.29
N LYS A 18 -4.28 13.17 -1.96
CA LYS A 18 -3.92 14.32 -1.15
C LYS A 18 -2.46 14.70 -1.33
N THR A 19 -1.57 13.73 -1.53
CA THR A 19 -0.14 13.97 -1.79
C THR A 19 0.22 13.88 -3.28
N ASP A 20 1.30 14.52 -3.70
CA ASP A 20 1.88 14.35 -5.04
C ASP A 20 2.20 12.87 -5.32
N GLN A 21 1.52 12.29 -6.32
CA GLN A 21 1.64 10.88 -6.68
C GLN A 21 2.98 10.54 -7.32
N ILE A 22 3.58 11.48 -8.06
CA ILE A 22 4.87 11.30 -8.71
C ILE A 22 5.95 11.28 -7.63
N LYS A 23 5.96 12.28 -6.73
CA LYS A 23 6.90 12.31 -5.61
C LYS A 23 6.75 11.09 -4.70
N MET A 24 5.53 10.64 -4.41
CA MET A 24 5.32 9.42 -3.62
C MET A 24 5.85 8.16 -4.32
N ARG A 25 5.71 8.06 -5.65
CA ARG A 25 6.29 6.96 -6.43
C ARG A 25 7.81 6.98 -6.35
N GLU A 26 8.42 8.14 -6.57
CA GLU A 26 9.87 8.32 -6.48
C GLU A 26 10.39 7.98 -5.09
N LEU A 27 9.70 8.44 -4.04
CA LEU A 27 10.04 8.15 -2.65
C LEU A 27 10.01 6.64 -2.37
N ASN A 28 8.89 5.98 -2.66
CA ASN A 28 8.71 4.54 -2.44
C ASN A 28 9.78 3.74 -3.19
N THR A 29 10.06 4.13 -4.45
CA THR A 29 11.05 3.46 -5.30
C THR A 29 12.47 3.66 -4.76
N LYS A 30 12.86 4.90 -4.44
CA LYS A 30 14.20 5.26 -3.96
C LYS A 30 14.50 4.65 -2.60
N LYS A 31 13.51 4.60 -1.70
CA LYS A 31 13.67 4.08 -0.33
C LYS A 31 13.42 2.57 -0.23
N GLY A 32 12.90 1.93 -1.27
CA GLY A 32 12.52 0.52 -1.23
C GLY A 32 11.44 0.25 -0.19
N ILE A 33 10.40 1.10 -0.18
CA ILE A 33 9.28 1.00 0.77
C ILE A 33 7.94 1.07 0.06
N ILE A 34 6.92 0.51 0.71
CA ILE A 34 5.52 0.75 0.39
C ILE A 34 4.83 1.30 1.63
N THR A 35 4.11 2.41 1.49
CA THR A 35 3.44 3.04 2.63
C THR A 35 2.00 2.54 2.77
N CYS A 36 1.44 2.59 3.97
CA CYS A 36 0.01 2.36 4.16
C CYS A 36 -0.80 3.32 3.25
N PRO A 37 -1.88 2.88 2.58
CA PRO A 37 -2.64 3.69 1.60
C PRO A 37 -3.16 5.04 2.13
N TRP A 38 -3.33 5.16 3.45
CA TRP A 38 -3.78 6.38 4.14
C TRP A 38 -2.63 7.26 4.65
N GLY A 39 -1.37 6.89 4.44
CA GLY A 39 -0.23 7.76 4.67
C GLY A 39 -0.15 8.32 6.09
N GLY A 40 -0.23 7.49 7.14
CA GLY A 40 0.27 7.84 8.48
C GLY A 40 0.01 9.26 8.99
N TRP A 41 -1.18 9.82 8.80
CA TRP A 41 -1.52 11.10 9.38
C TRP A 41 -1.93 10.88 10.85
N GLU A 42 -1.17 11.48 11.77
CA GLU A 42 -1.46 11.55 13.20
C GLU A 42 -1.74 10.19 13.89
N ASN A 43 -3.02 9.89 14.15
CA ASN A 43 -3.46 8.75 14.97
C ASN A 43 -3.03 7.39 14.40
N ALA A 44 -2.90 7.25 13.08
CA ALA A 44 -2.42 6.00 12.47
C ALA A 44 -0.95 5.73 12.78
N ARG A 45 -0.10 6.76 12.80
CA ARG A 45 1.30 6.68 13.24
C ARG A 45 1.37 6.37 14.73
N LYS A 46 0.54 7.06 15.54
CA LYS A 46 0.44 6.81 16.98
C LYS A 46 0.05 5.38 17.30
N ASN A 47 -0.91 4.80 16.59
CA ASN A 47 -1.32 3.40 16.78
C ASN A 47 -0.22 2.38 16.42
N VAL A 48 0.69 2.69 15.50
CA VAL A 48 1.84 1.81 15.19
C VAL A 48 2.92 1.95 16.26
N ILE A 49 3.20 3.18 16.71
CA ILE A 49 4.13 3.47 17.81
C ILE A 49 3.64 2.84 19.13
N ASP A 50 2.33 2.92 19.39
CA ASP A 50 1.68 2.40 20.60
C ASP A 50 1.48 0.87 20.55
N GLY A 51 2.01 0.18 19.53
CA GLY A 51 1.91 -1.28 19.42
C GLY A 51 0.48 -1.79 19.20
N VAL A 52 -0.46 -0.93 18.80
CA VAL A 52 -1.83 -1.35 18.45
C VAL A 52 -1.85 -2.15 17.14
N TYR A 53 -0.87 -1.93 16.26
CA TYR A 53 -0.72 -2.70 15.02
C TYR A 53 0.40 -3.74 15.06
N ASN A 54 1.34 -3.63 15.99
CA ASN A 54 2.41 -4.61 16.14
C ASN A 54 2.07 -5.62 17.24
N GLU A 55 1.98 -6.87 16.80
CA GLU A 55 1.87 -8.10 17.59
C GLU A 55 0.47 -8.41 18.15
N LEU A 56 -0.14 -9.49 17.62
CA LEU A 56 -1.13 -10.30 18.34
C LEU A 56 -2.43 -9.59 18.78
N VAL A 57 -2.97 -8.66 18.00
CA VAL A 57 -4.32 -8.15 18.29
C VAL A 57 -5.37 -9.20 17.88
N GLN A 58 -5.60 -10.17 18.75
CA GLN A 58 -6.95 -10.71 18.92
C GLN A 58 -7.86 -9.51 19.20
N HIS A 59 -8.86 -9.31 18.32
CA HIS A 59 -9.96 -8.35 18.43
C HIS A 59 -10.05 -7.63 19.79
N LYS A 60 -9.31 -6.53 19.98
CA LYS A 60 -9.49 -5.71 21.17
C LYS A 60 -10.82 -4.97 21.05
N PRO A 61 -11.72 -5.06 22.05
CA PRO A 61 -12.94 -4.26 22.06
C PRO A 61 -12.60 -2.76 21.98
N GLY A 62 -13.13 -2.07 20.97
CA GLY A 62 -12.88 -0.64 20.73
C GLY A 62 -11.77 -0.31 19.74
N GLY A 63 -11.01 -1.29 19.24
CA GLY A 63 -10.08 -1.09 18.13
C GLY A 63 -10.82 -0.85 16.81
N ARG A 64 -10.40 0.13 16.00
CA ARG A 64 -10.98 0.34 14.67
C ARG A 64 -10.56 -0.83 13.79
N LEU A 65 -11.53 -1.65 13.36
CA LEU A 65 -11.27 -2.73 12.40
C LEU A 65 -10.74 -2.12 11.10
N SER A 66 -9.55 -2.53 10.68
CA SER A 66 -9.01 -2.19 9.38
C SER A 66 -9.98 -2.72 8.29
N LYS A 67 -10.23 -1.95 7.23
CA LYS A 67 -11.15 -2.36 6.13
C LYS A 67 -10.50 -2.14 4.78
N GLY A 68 -10.86 -2.96 3.80
CA GLY A 68 -10.39 -2.81 2.43
C GLY A 68 -8.88 -3.00 2.28
N GLN A 69 -8.19 -2.04 1.65
CA GLN A 69 -6.75 -2.15 1.37
C GLN A 69 -5.87 -2.07 2.62
N ASP A 70 -6.33 -1.43 3.70
CA ASP A 70 -5.55 -1.31 4.93
C ASP A 70 -5.44 -2.66 5.64
N ARG A 71 -6.55 -3.41 5.68
CA ARG A 71 -6.56 -4.78 6.22
C ARG A 71 -5.64 -5.69 5.43
N ARG A 72 -5.72 -5.62 4.10
CA ARG A 72 -4.83 -6.39 3.22
C ARG A 72 -3.37 -6.09 3.53
N PHE A 73 -3.03 -4.81 3.67
CA PHE A 73 -1.67 -4.37 3.94
C PHE A 73 -1.17 -4.82 5.31
N VAL A 74 -1.93 -4.56 6.37
CA VAL A 74 -1.50 -4.79 7.75
C VAL A 74 -1.63 -6.26 8.16
N GLU A 75 -2.78 -6.88 7.90
CA GLU A 75 -3.12 -8.19 8.46
C GLU A 75 -2.82 -9.36 7.50
N GLU A 76 -3.01 -9.16 6.20
CA GLU A 76 -3.05 -10.27 5.23
C GLU A 76 -1.71 -10.46 4.50
N MET A 77 -1.08 -9.38 4.00
CA MET A 77 0.20 -9.46 3.28
C MET A 77 1.30 -10.06 4.15
N LYS A 78 2.06 -10.98 3.58
CA LYS A 78 3.20 -11.66 4.22
C LYS A 78 4.49 -11.42 3.45
N VAL A 79 5.63 -11.69 4.11
CA VAL A 79 6.95 -11.70 3.46
C VAL A 79 6.92 -12.69 2.30
N GLY A 80 7.45 -12.28 1.16
CA GLY A 80 7.47 -13.07 -0.08
C GLY A 80 6.32 -12.77 -1.04
N ASP A 81 5.21 -12.19 -0.56
CA ASP A 81 4.09 -11.80 -1.41
C ASP A 81 4.50 -10.75 -2.46
N ILE A 82 3.84 -10.80 -3.62
CA ILE A 82 4.02 -9.86 -4.71
C ILE A 82 2.94 -8.79 -4.64
N VAL A 83 3.33 -7.53 -4.75
CA VAL A 83 2.42 -6.38 -4.75
C VAL A 83 2.60 -5.54 -6.01
N LEU A 84 1.48 -5.25 -6.66
CA LEU A 84 1.36 -4.21 -7.67
C LEU A 84 0.89 -2.91 -6.99
N ILE A 85 1.73 -1.90 -7.09
CA ILE A 85 1.56 -0.59 -6.47
C ILE A 85 1.10 0.39 -7.56
N ALA A 86 -0.17 0.79 -7.47
CA ALA A 86 -0.77 1.76 -8.38
C ALA A 86 -0.77 3.16 -7.76
N TYR A 87 -0.39 4.15 -8.54
CA TYR A 87 -0.42 5.57 -8.16
C TYR A 87 -1.55 6.26 -8.92
N ALA A 88 -2.31 7.11 -8.24
CA ALA A 88 -3.46 7.75 -8.87
C ALA A 88 -3.03 8.60 -10.08
N LYS A 89 -3.81 8.54 -11.16
CA LYS A 89 -3.57 9.26 -12.43
C LYS A 89 -2.24 8.91 -13.13
N GLN A 90 -1.50 7.91 -12.65
CA GLN A 90 -0.29 7.39 -13.30
C GLN A 90 -0.63 6.11 -14.09
N ARG A 91 -0.07 6.00 -15.30
CA ARG A 91 -0.23 4.80 -16.13
C ARG A 91 0.70 3.67 -15.72
N THR A 92 1.88 4.02 -15.21
CA THR A 92 2.89 3.07 -14.75
C THR A 92 2.65 2.69 -13.30
N CYS A 93 2.79 1.42 -12.99
CA CYS A 93 2.76 0.83 -11.65
C CYS A 93 4.15 0.31 -11.29
N VAL A 94 4.35 0.07 -10.00
CA VAL A 94 5.53 -0.64 -9.49
C VAL A 94 5.11 -2.05 -9.11
N ILE A 95 5.85 -3.07 -9.51
CA ILE A 95 5.73 -4.44 -9.02
C ILE A 95 6.89 -4.67 -8.05
N ALA A 96 6.56 -5.16 -6.86
CA ALA A 96 7.54 -5.40 -5.82
C ALA A 96 7.21 -6.66 -5.01
N ARG A 97 8.18 -7.15 -4.26
CA ARG A 97 8.04 -8.23 -3.28
C ARG A 97 8.11 -7.67 -1.87
N ILE A 98 7.24 -8.10 -0.97
CA ILE A 98 7.30 -7.74 0.46
C ILE A 98 8.51 -8.43 1.10
N THR A 99 9.40 -7.65 1.72
CA THR A 99 10.62 -8.17 2.37
C THR A 99 10.58 -8.06 3.89
N SER A 100 9.64 -7.31 4.46
CA SER A 100 9.46 -7.21 5.91
C SER A 100 8.06 -7.64 6.37
N GLY A 101 8.01 -8.38 7.48
CA GLY A 101 6.77 -8.81 8.12
C GLY A 101 6.23 -7.83 9.17
N ILE A 102 6.96 -6.76 9.45
CA ILE A 102 6.59 -5.71 10.41
C ILE A 102 6.49 -4.36 9.71
N ASP A 103 5.68 -3.48 10.30
CA ASP A 103 5.44 -2.11 9.85
C ASP A 103 6.39 -1.14 10.56
N TYR A 104 7.00 -0.22 9.81
CA TYR A 104 7.95 0.77 10.31
C TYR A 104 7.46 2.18 10.06
N ALA A 105 7.71 3.09 11.01
CA ALA A 105 7.75 4.51 10.71
C ALA A 105 9.02 4.79 9.90
N VAL A 106 8.87 5.23 8.66
CA VAL A 106 9.99 5.45 7.74
C VAL A 106 10.41 6.91 7.81
N ASP A 107 11.67 7.17 8.17
CA ASP A 107 12.24 8.50 7.99
C ASP A 107 12.56 8.75 6.51
N THR A 108 11.78 9.65 5.92
CA THR A 108 11.93 10.02 4.51
C THR A 108 12.99 11.10 4.32
N GLY A 109 13.32 11.86 5.37
CA GLY A 109 14.05 13.12 5.29
C GLY A 109 13.23 14.28 4.70
N LEU A 110 11.93 14.07 4.45
CA LEU A 110 11.02 15.08 3.93
C LEU A 110 10.15 15.64 5.05
N HIS A 111 9.59 16.79 4.78
CA HIS A 111 8.57 17.46 5.59
C HIS A 111 7.29 17.55 4.78
N TRP A 112 6.16 17.74 5.47
CA TRP A 112 4.87 17.93 4.83
C TRP A 112 4.24 19.27 5.21
N GLU A 113 3.56 19.87 4.27
CA GLU A 113 2.77 21.08 4.47
C GLU A 113 1.37 20.89 3.86
N GLU A 114 0.35 21.33 4.57
CA GLU A 114 -1.02 21.39 4.03
C GLU A 114 -1.18 22.65 3.17
N ARG A 115 -1.63 22.47 1.94
CA ARG A 115 -1.95 23.53 0.98
C ARG A 115 -3.38 23.34 0.48
N GLY A 116 -4.33 23.84 1.25
CA GLY A 116 -5.76 23.57 1.05
C GLY A 116 -6.06 22.09 1.26
N ASP A 117 -6.65 21.43 0.26
CA ASP A 117 -6.97 19.98 0.31
C ASP A 117 -5.80 19.08 -0.11
N PHE A 118 -4.64 19.67 -0.40
CA PHE A 118 -3.44 18.99 -0.87
C PHE A 118 -2.34 19.01 0.18
N ILE A 119 -1.49 18.00 0.17
CA ILE A 119 -0.34 17.85 1.04
C ILE A 119 0.91 17.85 0.16
N GLU A 120 1.72 18.88 0.33
CA GLU A 120 2.98 19.02 -0.35
C GLU A 120 4.12 18.41 0.48
N LEU A 121 5.00 17.67 -0.18
CA LEU A 121 6.25 17.18 0.41
C LEU A 121 7.41 18.10 0.03
N THR A 122 8.14 18.56 1.04
CA THR A 122 9.26 19.51 0.95
C THR A 122 10.52 18.97 1.63
N GLU A 123 11.68 19.52 1.30
CA GLU A 123 12.94 19.15 1.96
C GLU A 123 13.12 19.85 3.33
N SER A 124 12.42 20.96 3.55
CA SER A 124 12.46 21.75 4.79
C SER A 124 11.06 22.05 5.33
N GLY A 125 10.91 22.04 6.64
CA GLY A 125 9.67 22.43 7.34
C GLY A 125 9.67 21.93 8.77
N ASP A 126 8.60 22.23 9.51
CA ASP A 126 8.49 21.85 10.93
C ASP A 126 7.84 20.46 11.12
N LYS A 127 7.12 19.97 10.11
CA LYS A 127 6.34 18.74 10.20
C LYS A 127 7.01 17.62 9.39
N GLN A 128 7.79 16.77 10.06
CA GLN A 128 8.44 15.64 9.40
C GLN A 128 7.42 14.66 8.79
N PHE A 129 7.70 14.21 7.57
CA PHE A 129 6.94 13.21 6.86
C PHE A 129 7.50 11.81 7.16
N CYS A 130 6.91 11.15 8.15
CA CYS A 130 7.29 9.81 8.58
C CYS A 130 6.14 8.80 8.36
N PRO A 131 5.86 8.40 7.11
CA PRO A 131 4.78 7.46 6.84
C PRO A 131 5.09 6.09 7.45
N VAL A 132 4.03 5.33 7.74
CA VAL A 132 4.16 3.92 8.09
C VAL A 132 4.20 3.09 6.83
N GLY A 133 5.14 2.16 6.74
CA GLY A 133 5.28 1.27 5.59
C GLY A 133 6.04 -0.02 5.87
N ARG A 134 6.19 -0.83 4.83
CA ARG A 134 7.00 -2.06 4.81
C ARG A 134 8.12 -1.93 3.81
N HIS A 135 9.21 -2.64 4.07
CA HIS A 135 10.27 -2.79 3.08
C HIS A 135 9.82 -3.69 1.94
N ILE A 136 10.28 -3.31 0.75
CA ILE A 136 10.01 -4.03 -0.49
C ILE A 136 11.28 -4.18 -1.32
N GLU A 137 11.31 -5.25 -2.11
CA GLU A 137 12.26 -5.44 -3.20
C GLU A 137 11.53 -5.11 -4.51
N ILE A 138 12.06 -4.15 -5.28
CA ILE A 138 11.45 -3.74 -6.54
C ILE A 138 11.79 -4.74 -7.63
N LEU A 139 10.77 -5.32 -8.25
CA LEU A 139 10.92 -6.27 -9.35
C LEU A 139 10.77 -5.59 -10.72
N CYS A 140 9.90 -4.56 -10.80
CA CYS A 140 9.71 -3.74 -11.99
C CYS A 140 9.13 -2.38 -11.60
N SER A 141 9.74 -1.27 -12.00
CA SER A 141 9.34 0.09 -11.58
C SER A 141 8.43 0.84 -12.56
N ASP A 142 8.24 0.30 -13.76
CA ASP A 142 7.62 0.96 -14.92
C ASP A 142 6.55 0.08 -15.60
N TYR A 143 6.03 -0.92 -14.88
CA TYR A 143 5.01 -1.83 -15.39
C TYR A 143 3.77 -1.05 -15.86
N VAL A 144 3.36 -1.25 -17.11
CA VAL A 144 2.11 -0.70 -17.64
C VAL A 144 1.08 -1.83 -17.71
N PRO A 145 0.02 -1.80 -16.89
CA PRO A 145 -1.05 -2.80 -16.99
C PRO A 145 -1.67 -2.75 -18.39
N THR A 146 -1.49 -3.80 -19.17
CA THR A 146 -2.15 -3.91 -20.47
C THR A 146 -3.64 -4.12 -20.24
N PHE A 147 -4.47 -3.13 -20.59
CA PHE A 147 -5.90 -3.35 -20.68
C PHE A 147 -6.16 -4.33 -21.82
N ARG A 148 -6.69 -5.50 -21.48
CA ARG A 148 -7.26 -6.41 -22.48
C ARG A 148 -8.74 -6.05 -22.63
N PRO A 149 -9.15 -5.30 -23.67
CA PRO A 149 -10.56 -5.17 -23.99
C PRO A 149 -11.09 -6.59 -24.14
N ASN A 150 -12.18 -6.92 -23.43
CA ASN A 150 -12.83 -8.24 -23.32
C ASN A 150 -12.50 -9.08 -22.08
N ARG A 151 -11.64 -8.65 -21.15
CA ARG A 151 -11.67 -9.24 -19.79
C ARG A 151 -12.85 -8.64 -19.01
N MET A 152 -13.84 -9.46 -18.67
CA MET A 152 -14.88 -9.06 -17.72
C MET A 152 -14.21 -8.65 -16.40
N SER A 153 -14.61 -7.51 -15.84
CA SER A 153 -14.22 -7.17 -14.46
C SER A 153 -14.85 -8.16 -13.49
N LEU A 154 -14.20 -8.43 -12.35
CA LEU A 154 -14.75 -9.30 -11.30
C LEU A 154 -16.17 -8.85 -10.87
N THR A 155 -16.41 -7.54 -10.84
CA THR A 155 -17.73 -6.94 -10.57
C THR A 155 -18.78 -7.26 -11.64
N ARG A 156 -18.39 -7.32 -12.92
CA ARG A 156 -19.28 -7.78 -13.99
C ARG A 156 -19.49 -9.29 -13.92
N MET A 157 -18.45 -10.06 -13.60
CA MET A 157 -18.55 -11.52 -13.48
C MET A 157 -19.51 -11.95 -12.37
N SER A 158 -19.48 -11.27 -11.21
CA SER A 158 -20.42 -11.54 -10.12
C SER A 158 -21.86 -11.16 -10.47
N GLN A 159 -22.07 -10.12 -11.28
CA GLN A 159 -23.39 -9.76 -11.80
C GLN A 159 -23.96 -10.81 -12.78
N TYR A 160 -23.10 -11.61 -13.40
CA TYR A 160 -23.49 -12.72 -14.29
C TYR A 160 -23.49 -14.09 -13.59
N GLY A 161 -23.28 -14.16 -12.27
CA GLY A 161 -23.32 -15.43 -11.52
C GLY A 161 -22.19 -16.41 -11.87
N ILE A 162 -21.06 -15.91 -12.38
CA ILE A 162 -19.92 -16.75 -12.76
C ILE A 162 -18.96 -16.84 -11.56
N ASP A 163 -19.25 -17.77 -10.66
CA ASP A 163 -18.53 -17.94 -9.38
C ASP A 163 -17.24 -18.79 -9.49
N SER A 164 -16.93 -19.34 -10.66
CA SER A 164 -15.67 -20.05 -10.85
C SER A 164 -15.17 -19.99 -12.30
N ILE A 165 -13.95 -19.50 -12.49
CA ILE A 165 -13.17 -19.81 -13.69
C ILE A 165 -11.86 -20.41 -13.21
N THR A 166 -11.66 -21.68 -13.55
CA THR A 166 -10.38 -22.37 -13.45
C THR A 166 -9.36 -21.61 -14.30
N PRO A 167 -8.20 -21.22 -13.76
CA PRO A 167 -7.21 -20.50 -14.56
C PRO A 167 -6.70 -21.43 -15.67
N VAL A 168 -6.92 -21.04 -16.92
CA VAL A 168 -6.18 -21.58 -18.06
C VAL A 168 -4.84 -20.85 -18.06
N LEU A 169 -3.77 -21.60 -17.78
CA LEU A 169 -2.38 -21.16 -17.94
C LEU A 169 -2.06 -20.91 -19.41
#